data_AF-A0A1I6MF01-F1
#
_entry.id   AF-A0A1I6MF01-F1
#
_cell.length_a   1.000
_cell.length_b   1.000
_cell.length_c   1.000
_cell.angle_alpha   90.00
_cell.angle_beta   90.00
_cell.angle_gamma   90.00
#
_symmetry.space_group_name_H-M   'P 1'
#
loop_
_entity.id
_entity.type
_entity.pdbx_description
1 polymer ?
#
loop_
_entity_poly.entity_id
_entity_poly.type
_entity_poly.pdbx_seq_one_letter_code
_entity_poly.pdbx_strand_id
1 'polypeptide(L)'
;MRYERLRFYLAGVVTVASVWGFRFGLMSLAAWLGIPLWVEFDHPVTVRWPNTSGIGWVDETFTREMTWAHLLLMVLALVMAYYVARITYRLSVSAVLDRRNRWLLAGWFVFTALMIALSRMLSAMFHPPSLPSGPDWAWTGDVVGVVGLFVILVLTNLFVSAWGRLMRWCKVPAKSAD
;
A
#
# COMPACT_ATOMS: atom_id res chain seq x y z
N MET A 1 22.67 29.12 4.86
CA MET A 1 21.66 29.46 3.82
C MET A 1 21.92 28.88 2.42
N ARG A 2 23.01 29.20 1.69
CA ARG A 2 23.18 28.75 0.27
C ARG A 2 23.28 27.22 0.12
N TYR A 3 23.98 26.55 1.04
CA TYR A 3 24.09 25.09 1.09
C TYR A 3 22.81 24.37 1.57
N GLU A 4 21.98 25.02 2.39
CA GLU A 4 20.70 24.45 2.85
C GLU A 4 19.66 24.43 1.72
N ARG A 5 19.59 25.51 0.92
CA ARG A 5 18.74 25.55 -0.27
C ARG A 5 19.13 24.46 -1.28
N LEU A 6 20.43 24.25 -1.50
CA LEU A 6 20.93 23.18 -2.37
C LEU A 6 20.56 21.79 -1.86
N ARG A 7 20.72 21.53 -0.55
CA ARG A 7 20.29 20.26 0.08
C ARG A 7 18.78 20.05 -0.04
N PHE A 8 17.99 21.11 0.10
CA PHE A 8 16.54 21.05 -0.07
C PHE A 8 16.14 20.70 -1.50
N TYR A 9 16.72 21.36 -2.51
CA TYR A 9 16.44 21.03 -3.92
C TYR A 9 16.90 19.62 -4.30
N LEU A 10 18.09 19.19 -3.83
CA LEU A 10 18.56 17.82 -4.02
C LEU A 10 17.62 16.80 -3.36
N ALA A 11 17.18 17.05 -2.13
CA ALA A 11 16.20 16.21 -1.45
C ALA A 11 14.89 16.15 -2.24
N GLY A 12 14.41 17.28 -2.79
CA GLY A 12 13.23 17.33 -3.64
C GLY A 12 13.36 16.46 -4.89
N VAL A 13 14.44 16.63 -5.66
CA VAL A 13 14.70 15.84 -6.89
C VAL A 13 14.82 14.35 -6.57
N VAL A 14 15.56 14.00 -5.52
CA VAL A 14 15.72 12.61 -5.08
C VAL A 14 14.38 12.02 -4.62
N THR A 15 13.53 12.81 -3.96
CA THR A 15 12.19 12.37 -3.55
C THR A 15 11.36 12.00 -4.77
N VAL A 16 11.30 12.87 -5.78
CA VAL A 16 10.54 12.61 -7.01
C VAL A 16 11.06 11.35 -7.69
N ALA A 17 12.36 11.24 -7.91
CA ALA A 17 12.96 10.06 -8.53
C ALA A 17 12.69 8.77 -7.72
N SER A 18 12.76 8.85 -6.39
CA SER A 18 12.51 7.73 -5.50
C SER A 18 11.04 7.29 -5.51
N VAL A 19 10.08 8.23 -5.55
CA VAL A 19 8.65 7.89 -5.67
C VAL A 19 8.41 7.08 -6.94
N TRP A 20 8.94 7.54 -8.08
CA TRP A 20 8.82 6.83 -9.36
C TRP A 20 9.49 5.45 -9.32
N GLY A 21 10.73 5.38 -8.81
CA GLY A 21 11.47 4.12 -8.69
C GLY A 21 10.78 3.11 -7.79
N PHE A 22 10.37 3.51 -6.58
CA PHE A 22 9.66 2.64 -5.66
C PHE A 22 8.29 2.24 -6.17
N ARG A 23 7.54 3.15 -6.81
CA ARG A 23 6.28 2.82 -7.47
C ARG A 23 6.47 1.71 -8.49
N PHE A 24 7.44 1.87 -9.40
CA PHE A 24 7.70 0.87 -10.44
C PHE A 24 8.19 -0.46 -9.87
N GLY A 25 9.08 -0.42 -8.87
CA GLY A 25 9.58 -1.61 -8.19
C GLY A 25 8.50 -2.37 -7.43
N LEU A 26 7.67 -1.67 -6.66
CA LEU A 26 6.55 -2.25 -5.93
C LEU A 26 5.47 -2.81 -6.87
N MET A 27 5.19 -2.11 -7.99
CA MET A 27 4.25 -2.61 -9.00
C MET A 27 4.77 -3.85 -9.70
N SER A 28 6.06 -3.87 -10.07
CA SER A 28 6.70 -5.04 -10.66
C SER A 28 6.69 -6.22 -9.69
N LEU A 29 6.98 -5.98 -8.41
CA LEU A 29 6.95 -7.02 -7.37
C LEU A 29 5.54 -7.58 -7.19
N ALA A 30 4.54 -6.71 -7.11
CA ALA A 30 3.15 -7.11 -6.97
C ALA A 30 2.66 -7.86 -8.22
N ALA A 31 3.03 -7.43 -9.43
CA ALA A 31 2.73 -8.17 -10.65
C ALA A 31 3.37 -9.57 -10.65
N TRP A 32 4.62 -9.69 -10.19
CA TRP A 32 5.30 -10.98 -10.02
C TRP A 32 4.61 -11.90 -9.00
N LEU A 33 4.06 -11.32 -7.93
CA LEU A 33 3.23 -12.01 -6.95
C LEU A 33 1.80 -12.30 -7.44
N GLY A 34 1.50 -12.02 -8.72
CA GLY A 34 0.17 -12.16 -9.31
C GLY A 34 -0.88 -11.27 -8.66
N ILE A 35 -0.48 -10.11 -8.17
CA ILE A 35 -1.36 -9.05 -7.71
C ILE A 35 -1.62 -8.15 -8.93
N PRO A 36 -2.80 -8.23 -9.56
CA PRO A 36 -3.21 -7.22 -10.53
C PRO A 36 -3.39 -5.85 -9.89
N LEU A 37 -2.83 -4.85 -10.58
CA LEU A 37 -2.65 -3.48 -10.10
C LEU A 37 -3.12 -2.41 -11.09
N TRP A 38 -3.45 -2.85 -12.30
CA TRP A 38 -3.70 -2.02 -13.46
C TRP A 38 -4.79 -2.72 -14.25
N VAL A 39 -6.05 -2.60 -13.85
CA VAL A 39 -7.09 -2.06 -14.75
C VAL A 39 -8.25 -1.57 -13.91
N GLU A 40 -8.56 -0.28 -14.03
CA GLU A 40 -9.86 0.26 -13.62
C GLU A 40 -10.80 0.00 -14.80
N PHE A 41 -11.70 -0.96 -14.66
CA PHE A 41 -12.80 -1.13 -15.59
C PHE A 41 -14.08 -0.64 -14.90
N ASP A 42 -14.81 0.27 -15.55
CA ASP A 42 -16.12 0.75 -15.08
C ASP A 42 -17.19 -0.36 -15.04
N HIS A 43 -16.86 -1.53 -15.57
CA HIS A 43 -17.68 -2.73 -15.67
C HIS A 43 -16.80 -3.95 -15.37
N PRO A 44 -17.35 -5.04 -14.80
CA PRO A 44 -16.57 -6.25 -14.57
C PRO A 44 -16.04 -6.78 -15.91
N VAL A 45 -14.72 -6.78 -16.08
CA VAL A 45 -14.07 -7.35 -17.28
C VAL A 45 -13.33 -8.61 -16.87
N THR A 46 -13.68 -9.71 -17.50
CA THR A 46 -12.96 -10.98 -17.34
C THR A 46 -11.72 -10.95 -18.24
N VAL A 47 -10.54 -10.87 -17.64
CA VAL A 47 -9.27 -10.92 -18.37
C VAL A 47 -8.53 -12.21 -18.00
N ARG A 48 -7.97 -12.85 -19.02
CA ARG A 48 -7.18 -14.06 -18.88
C ARG A 48 -5.80 -13.67 -18.36
N TRP A 49 -5.54 -13.90 -17.09
CA TRP A 49 -4.33 -13.47 -16.39
C TRP A 49 -3.42 -14.67 -16.08
N PRO A 50 -2.09 -14.50 -16.04
CA PRO A 50 -1.19 -15.55 -15.58
C PRO A 50 -1.55 -15.95 -14.14
N ASN A 51 -1.73 -17.25 -13.91
CA ASN A 51 -1.98 -17.77 -12.57
C ASN A 51 -0.83 -17.34 -11.64
N THR A 52 -1.16 -16.92 -10.41
CA THR A 52 -0.20 -16.68 -9.31
C THR A 52 0.80 -17.83 -9.08
N SER A 53 0.49 -19.06 -9.47
CA SER A 53 1.39 -20.21 -9.42
C SER A 53 2.42 -20.29 -10.57
N GLY A 54 2.36 -19.36 -11.53
CA GLY A 54 3.18 -19.37 -12.75
C GLY A 54 2.83 -20.47 -13.76
N ILE A 55 1.83 -21.31 -13.46
CA ILE A 55 1.41 -22.43 -14.31
C ILE A 55 -0.02 -22.17 -14.78
N GLY A 56 -0.14 -21.75 -16.03
CA GLY A 56 -1.41 -21.58 -16.73
C GLY A 56 -2.01 -20.19 -16.65
N TRP A 57 -3.12 -20.03 -17.37
CA TRP A 57 -3.91 -18.80 -17.43
C TRP A 57 -5.21 -19.01 -16.68
N VAL A 58 -5.59 -18.06 -15.83
CA VAL A 58 -6.85 -18.05 -15.09
C VAL A 58 -7.67 -16.86 -15.56
N ASP A 59 -8.96 -17.08 -15.80
CA ASP A 59 -9.90 -16.00 -16.08
C ASP A 59 -10.24 -15.32 -14.75
N GLU A 60 -9.68 -14.13 -14.52
CA GLU A 60 -10.01 -13.29 -13.36
C GLU A 60 -10.96 -12.18 -13.80
N THR A 61 -11.99 -11.91 -12.99
CA THR A 61 -12.89 -10.78 -13.23
C THR A 61 -12.40 -9.59 -12.43
N PHE A 62 -12.01 -8.54 -13.15
CA PHE A 62 -11.44 -7.32 -12.62
C PHE A 62 -12.56 -6.32 -12.29
N THR A 63 -12.64 -5.87 -11.05
CA THR A 63 -13.62 -4.87 -10.58
C THR A 63 -12.92 -3.62 -10.02
N ARG A 64 -13.69 -2.54 -9.84
CA ARG A 64 -13.27 -1.23 -9.31
C ARG A 64 -12.52 -1.28 -7.96
N GLU A 65 -12.62 -2.39 -7.24
CA GLU A 65 -12.00 -2.57 -5.92
C GLU A 65 -10.48 -2.85 -5.99
N MET A 66 -9.93 -3.15 -7.18
CA MET A 66 -8.48 -3.29 -7.36
C MET A 66 -7.70 -1.96 -7.28
N THR A 67 -8.39 -0.81 -7.36
CA THR A 67 -7.81 0.53 -7.21
C THR A 67 -7.20 0.75 -5.82
N TRP A 68 -7.72 0.07 -4.78
CA TRP A 68 -7.23 0.20 -3.41
C TRP A 68 -5.81 -0.35 -3.23
N ALA A 69 -5.47 -1.46 -3.92
CA ALA A 69 -4.12 -2.03 -3.84
C ALA A 69 -3.07 -1.10 -4.45
N HIS A 70 -3.42 -0.45 -5.58
CA HIS A 70 -2.57 0.55 -6.21
C HIS A 70 -2.32 1.75 -5.28
N LEU A 71 -3.38 2.27 -4.66
CA LEU A 71 -3.29 3.39 -3.71
C LEU A 71 -2.42 3.03 -2.50
N LEU A 72 -2.58 1.83 -1.93
CA LEU A 72 -1.76 1.36 -0.81
C LEU A 72 -0.28 1.24 -1.18
N LEU A 73 0.05 0.69 -2.35
CA LEU A 73 1.43 0.65 -2.84
C LEU A 73 2.00 2.05 -3.10
N MET A 74 1.16 2.98 -3.56
CA MET A 74 1.57 4.37 -3.78
C MET A 74 1.85 5.09 -2.45
N VAL A 75 1.03 4.86 -1.42
CA VAL A 75 1.30 5.34 -0.05
C VAL A 75 2.60 4.75 0.48
N LEU A 76 2.83 3.45 0.30
CA LEU A 76 4.10 2.82 0.71
C LEU A 76 5.30 3.43 -0.03
N ALA A 77 5.19 3.65 -1.34
CA ALA A 77 6.23 4.30 -2.14
C ALA A 77 6.53 5.73 -1.64
N LEU A 78 5.51 6.49 -1.26
CA LEU A 78 5.66 7.83 -0.67
C LEU A 78 6.35 7.77 0.70
N VAL A 79 6.00 6.81 1.55
CA VAL A 79 6.66 6.59 2.84
C VAL A 79 8.14 6.26 2.64
N MET A 80 8.46 5.36 1.71
CA MET A 80 9.85 5.02 1.39
C MET A 80 10.61 6.24 0.85
N ALA A 81 10.01 6.99 -0.08
CA ALA A 81 10.60 8.20 -0.63
C ALA A 81 10.84 9.26 0.44
N TYR A 82 9.94 9.40 1.42
CA TYR A 82 10.13 10.29 2.57
C TYR A 82 11.37 9.92 3.40
N TYR A 83 11.59 8.63 3.66
CA TYR A 83 12.81 8.19 4.36
C TYR A 83 14.07 8.45 3.55
N VAL A 84 14.04 8.20 2.23
CA VAL A 84 15.16 8.54 1.35
C VAL A 84 15.43 10.04 1.37
N ALA A 85 14.40 10.88 1.26
CA ALA A 85 14.53 12.33 1.33
C ALA A 85 15.18 12.80 2.64
N ARG A 86 14.77 12.23 3.79
CA ARG A 86 15.40 12.51 5.09
C ARG A 86 16.86 12.09 5.12
N ILE A 87 17.19 10.92 4.57
CA ILE A 87 18.58 10.43 4.48
C ILE A 87 19.42 11.39 3.64
N THR A 88 18.91 11.82 2.48
CA THR A 88 19.59 12.79 1.61
C THR A 88 19.76 14.15 2.30
N TYR A 89 18.74 14.62 3.03
CA TYR A 89 18.80 15.89 3.73
C TYR A 89 19.80 15.88 4.90
N ARG A 90 19.81 14.82 5.72
CA ARG A 90 20.72 14.68 6.86
C ARG A 90 22.10 14.12 6.48
N LEU A 91 22.25 13.60 5.25
CA LEU A 91 23.45 12.91 4.75
C LEU A 91 23.92 11.77 5.68
N SER A 92 23.01 11.18 6.45
CA SER A 92 23.33 10.14 7.42
C SER A 92 22.18 9.14 7.54
N VAL A 93 22.48 7.88 7.21
CA VAL A 93 21.54 6.76 7.32
C VAL A 93 21.28 6.43 8.78
N SER A 94 22.32 6.40 9.63
CA SER A 94 22.19 6.05 11.05
C SER A 94 21.39 7.08 11.84
N ALA A 95 21.46 8.36 11.46
CA ALA A 95 20.69 9.43 12.09
C ALA A 95 19.20 9.40 11.72
N VAL A 96 18.83 8.76 10.60
CA VAL A 96 17.44 8.70 10.12
C VAL A 96 16.80 7.35 10.39
N LEU A 97 17.52 6.24 10.18
CA LEU A 97 17.07 4.87 10.43
C LEU A 97 17.49 4.40 11.83
N ASP A 98 17.12 5.19 12.83
CA ASP A 98 17.17 4.77 14.22
C ASP A 98 16.27 3.55 14.46
N ARG A 99 16.42 2.90 15.62
CA ARG A 99 15.68 1.67 15.92
C ARG A 99 14.18 1.88 15.73
N ARG A 100 13.61 3.02 16.14
CA ARG A 100 12.19 3.29 15.99
C ARG A 100 11.77 3.43 14.53
N ASN A 101 12.48 4.21 13.72
CA ASN A 101 12.10 4.42 12.32
C ASN A 101 12.20 3.13 11.50
N ARG A 102 13.16 2.24 11.81
CA ARG A 102 13.20 0.89 11.19
C ARG A 102 11.95 0.07 11.50
N TRP A 103 11.47 0.11 12.73
CA TRP A 103 10.24 -0.57 13.13
C TRP A 103 8.97 0.05 12.52
N LEU A 104 8.95 1.38 12.35
CA LEU A 104 7.86 2.06 11.65
C LEU A 104 7.84 1.70 10.16
N LEU A 105 9.01 1.70 9.51
CA LEU A 105 9.12 1.30 8.10
C LEU A 105 8.71 -0.16 7.90
N ALA A 106 9.18 -1.08 8.76
CA ALA A 106 8.74 -2.48 8.74
C ALA A 106 7.22 -2.60 8.95
N GLY A 107 6.66 -1.80 9.86
CA GLY A 107 5.21 -1.73 10.08
C GLY A 107 4.44 -1.32 8.83
N TRP A 108 4.95 -0.35 8.07
CA TRP A 108 4.33 0.04 6.79
C TRP A 108 4.33 -1.07 5.75
N PHE A 109 5.41 -1.85 5.62
CA PHE A 109 5.45 -3.02 4.73
C PHE A 109 4.42 -4.07 5.14
N VAL A 110 4.41 -4.46 6.42
CA VAL A 110 3.47 -5.46 6.94
C VAL A 110 2.03 -4.98 6.80
N PHE A 111 1.76 -3.72 7.14
CA PHE A 111 0.44 -3.10 6.99
C PHE A 111 -0.03 -3.12 5.54
N THR A 112 0.83 -2.70 4.60
CA THR A 112 0.48 -2.66 3.18
C THR A 112 0.15 -4.05 2.65
N ALA A 113 0.98 -5.05 2.97
CA ALA A 113 0.71 -6.44 2.59
C ALA A 113 -0.61 -6.96 3.17
N LEU A 114 -0.85 -6.70 4.46
CA LEU A 114 -2.08 -7.10 5.15
C LEU A 114 -3.32 -6.45 4.54
N MET A 115 -3.27 -5.15 4.23
CA MET A 115 -4.39 -4.42 3.64
C MET A 115 -4.68 -4.84 2.20
N ILE A 116 -3.65 -5.19 1.41
CA ILE A 116 -3.83 -5.76 0.06
C ILE A 116 -4.48 -7.15 0.14
N ALA A 117 -4.03 -7.99 1.09
CA ALA A 117 -4.65 -9.30 1.29
C ALA A 117 -6.12 -9.18 1.75
N LEU A 118 -6.40 -8.22 2.63
CA LEU A 118 -7.75 -7.93 3.08
C LEU A 118 -8.63 -7.41 1.95
N SER A 119 -8.16 -6.46 1.12
CA SER A 119 -8.95 -5.92 0.02
C SER A 119 -9.31 -7.01 -0.99
N ARG A 120 -8.39 -7.94 -1.26
CA ARG A 120 -8.64 -9.16 -2.05
C ARG A 120 -9.74 -10.03 -1.43
N MET A 121 -9.65 -10.28 -0.13
CA MET A 121 -10.63 -11.12 0.57
C MET A 121 -12.02 -10.48 0.59
N LEU A 122 -12.12 -9.18 0.83
CA LEU A 122 -13.37 -8.43 0.78
C LEU A 122 -13.96 -8.46 -0.63
N SER A 123 -13.13 -8.26 -1.66
CA SER A 123 -13.59 -8.29 -3.05
C SER A 123 -14.19 -9.64 -3.44
N ALA A 124 -13.53 -10.74 -3.05
CA ALA A 124 -14.05 -12.08 -3.27
C ALA A 124 -15.38 -12.36 -2.54
N MET A 125 -15.59 -11.73 -1.37
CA MET A 125 -16.82 -11.88 -0.59
C MET A 125 -17.99 -11.05 -1.14
N PHE A 126 -17.73 -9.83 -1.60
CA PHE A 126 -18.79 -8.91 -2.07
C PHE A 126 -19.10 -9.01 -3.56
N HIS A 127 -18.18 -9.54 -4.36
CA HIS A 127 -18.39 -9.82 -5.79
C HIS A 127 -18.13 -11.29 -6.12
N PRO A 128 -18.98 -12.22 -5.64
CA PRO A 128 -18.86 -13.61 -6.04
C PRO A 128 -19.11 -13.74 -7.56
N PRO A 129 -18.37 -14.62 -8.25
CA PRO A 129 -18.37 -14.76 -9.72
C PRO A 129 -19.72 -15.20 -10.33
N SER A 130 -20.72 -15.48 -9.49
CA SER A 130 -22.05 -15.94 -9.89
C SER A 130 -23.14 -14.86 -9.89
N LEU A 131 -22.85 -13.61 -9.53
CA LEU A 131 -23.86 -12.55 -9.46
C LEU A 131 -23.94 -11.70 -10.74
N PRO A 132 -25.11 -11.56 -11.38
CA PRO A 132 -25.28 -10.75 -12.58
C PRO A 132 -25.25 -9.25 -12.24
N SER A 133 -24.42 -8.51 -12.96
CA SER A 133 -24.27 -7.05 -12.85
C SER A 133 -25.41 -6.29 -13.57
N GLY A 134 -26.66 -6.38 -13.10
CA GLY A 134 -27.81 -5.58 -13.60
C GLY A 134 -28.14 -4.29 -12.79
N PRO A 135 -28.41 -3.13 -13.39
CA PRO A 135 -28.33 -1.75 -12.84
C PRO A 135 -28.99 -1.42 -11.47
N ASP A 136 -29.78 -2.30 -10.86
CA ASP A 136 -30.44 -2.10 -9.57
C ASP A 136 -29.50 -2.25 -8.34
N TRP A 137 -28.22 -2.61 -8.51
CA TRP A 137 -27.26 -2.76 -7.40
C TRP A 137 -26.39 -1.53 -7.10
N ALA A 138 -26.63 -0.39 -7.74
CA ALA A 138 -25.87 0.84 -7.45
C ALA A 138 -25.97 1.23 -5.96
N TRP A 139 -27.14 1.07 -5.34
CA TRP A 139 -27.42 1.34 -3.92
C TRP A 139 -26.68 0.37 -2.98
N THR A 140 -26.57 -0.90 -3.39
CA THR A 140 -25.84 -1.94 -2.64
C THR A 140 -24.32 -1.71 -2.75
N GLY A 141 -23.84 -1.21 -3.88
CA GLY A 141 -22.44 -0.83 -4.06
C GLY A 141 -21.97 0.27 -3.11
N ASP A 142 -22.81 1.29 -2.87
CA ASP A 142 -22.49 2.37 -1.93
C ASP A 142 -22.47 1.88 -0.46
N VAL A 143 -23.43 1.03 -0.06
CA VAL A 143 -23.46 0.44 1.28
C VAL A 143 -22.27 -0.50 1.51
N VAL A 144 -21.93 -1.33 0.51
CA VAL A 144 -20.75 -2.21 0.54
C VAL A 144 -19.45 -1.39 0.60
N GLY A 145 -19.37 -0.28 -0.13
CA GLY A 145 -18.24 0.64 -0.07
C GLY A 145 -18.06 1.27 1.32
N VAL A 146 -19.15 1.71 1.96
CA VAL A 146 -19.12 2.26 3.33
C VAL A 146 -18.74 1.20 4.35
N VAL A 147 -19.30 -0.01 4.24
CA VAL A 147 -18.95 -1.15 5.12
C VAL A 147 -17.49 -1.54 4.95
N GLY A 148 -17.00 -1.62 3.71
CA GLY A 148 -15.60 -1.89 3.40
C GLY A 148 -14.66 -0.85 4.02
N LEU A 149 -14.99 0.43 3.89
CA LEU A 149 -14.24 1.52 4.53
C LEU A 149 -14.24 1.40 6.06
N PHE A 150 -15.38 1.09 6.67
CA PHE A 150 -15.47 0.90 8.11
C PHE A 150 -14.60 -0.27 8.58
N VAL A 151 -14.64 -1.41 7.88
CA VAL A 151 -13.79 -2.57 8.16
C VAL A 151 -12.31 -2.22 8.06
N ILE A 152 -11.90 -1.50 7.00
CA ILE A 152 -10.52 -1.04 6.83
C ILE A 152 -10.10 -0.12 7.98
N LEU A 153 -10.97 0.80 8.40
CA LEU A 153 -10.68 1.77 9.45
C LEU A 153 -10.51 1.08 10.81
N VAL A 154 -11.39 0.12 11.14
CA VAL A 154 -11.29 -0.70 12.35
C VAL A 154 -10.01 -1.53 12.33
N LEU A 155 -9.71 -2.22 11.23
CA LEU A 155 -8.51 -3.05 11.13
C LEU A 155 -7.21 -2.23 11.14
N THR A 156 -7.24 -1.02 10.58
CA THR A 156 -6.12 -0.08 10.68
C THR A 156 -5.87 0.30 12.14
N ASN A 157 -6.91 0.65 12.90
CA ASN A 157 -6.77 0.97 14.32
C ASN A 157 -6.27 -0.23 15.14
N LEU A 158 -6.78 -1.43 14.86
CA LEU A 158 -6.32 -2.66 15.49
C LEU A 158 -4.85 -2.95 15.17
N PHE A 159 -4.44 -2.82 13.92
CA PHE A 159 -3.05 -3.00 13.50
C PHE A 159 -2.14 -2.00 14.19
N VAL A 160 -2.46 -0.70 14.16
CA VAL A 160 -1.65 0.34 14.81
C VAL A 160 -1.53 0.07 16.31
N SER A 161 -2.61 -0.35 16.96
CA SER A 161 -2.62 -0.69 18.39
C SER A 161 -1.80 -1.95 18.70
N ALA A 162 -1.88 -2.97 17.86
CA ALA A 162 -1.14 -4.22 18.01
C ALA A 162 0.36 -4.02 17.72
N TRP A 163 0.68 -3.33 16.62
CA TRP A 163 2.06 -2.97 16.25
C TRP A 163 2.70 -2.08 17.30
N GLY A 164 1.97 -1.09 17.83
CA GLY A 164 2.43 -0.25 18.94
C GLY A 164 2.66 -1.04 20.23
N ARG A 165 1.84 -2.06 20.52
CA ARG A 165 2.09 -3.00 21.64
C ARG A 165 3.34 -3.85 21.38
N LEU A 166 3.51 -4.38 20.18
CA LEU A 166 4.69 -5.15 19.79
C LEU A 166 5.97 -4.32 19.89
N MET A 167 5.97 -3.09 19.36
CA MET A 167 7.10 -2.17 19.48
C MET A 167 7.47 -1.90 20.94
N ARG A 168 6.48 -1.71 21.82
CA ARG A 168 6.73 -1.54 23.27
C ARG A 168 7.31 -2.80 23.89
N TRP A 169 6.79 -3.97 23.56
CA TRP A 169 7.29 -5.25 24.06
C TRP A 169 8.74 -5.51 23.62
N CYS A 170 9.07 -5.16 22.38
CA CYS A 170 10.43 -5.22 21.85
C CYS A 170 11.35 -4.09 22.35
N LYS A 171 10.92 -3.25 23.32
CA LYS A 171 11.66 -2.13 23.89
C LYS A 171 12.13 -1.13 22.82
N VAL A 172 11.30 -0.84 21.83
CA VAL A 172 11.57 0.20 20.84
C VAL A 172 11.41 1.57 21.51
N PRO A 173 12.38 2.49 21.39
CA PRO A 173 12.34 3.77 22.08
C PRO A 173 11.09 4.60 21.71
N ALA A 174 10.52 5.25 22.73
CA ALA A 174 9.53 6.31 22.52
C ALA A 174 10.17 7.47 21.74
N LYS A 175 9.35 8.31 21.09
CA LYS A 175 9.84 9.39 20.23
C LYS A 175 10.70 10.28 21.13
N SER A 176 12.00 10.40 20.86
CA SER A 176 12.80 11.41 21.54
C SER A 176 12.22 12.77 21.16
N ALA A 177 12.04 13.62 22.16
CA ALA A 177 11.66 15.01 21.93
C ALA A 177 12.88 15.70 21.31
N ASP A 178 12.96 15.66 19.97
CA ASP A 178 13.83 16.49 19.15
C ASP A 178 13.03 17.69 18.62
#